data_AF-A0A223D0H8-F1
#
_entry.id   AF-A0A223D0H8-F1
#
_cell.length_a   1.000
_cell.length_b   1.000
_cell.length_c   1.000
_cell.angle_alpha   90.00
_cell.angle_beta   90.00
_cell.angle_gamma   90.00
#
_symmetry.space_group_name_H-M   'P 1'
#
loop_
_entity.id
_entity.type
_entity.pdbx_description
1 polymer ?
#
loop_
_entity_poly.entity_id
_entity_poly.type
_entity_poly.pdbx_seq_one_letter_code
_entity_poly.pdbx_strand_id
1 'polypeptide(L)'
;MNKWLRNLSTRSLLTVLIVSVSAVASAETVLEQPPVTQETKAELTELRGQLGSIKQKEHHIRQLNHQMRDNRYELRQLLHDGGDKGLHAQVEQELQSFHKRLNSAYVLHKQGEALKKKIQAARSERDLKRLRTLTGELERLKGKQLELLRMAHQDLKGVLERVRKHVR
;
A
#
# COMPACT_ATOMS: atom_id res chain seq x y z
N MET A 1 41.71 9.22 -32.85
CA MET A 1 42.79 10.15 -32.44
C MET A 1 42.45 10.66 -31.05
N ASN A 2 43.03 10.07 -30.01
CA ASN A 2 44.34 10.40 -29.42
C ASN A 2 44.18 11.38 -28.25
N LYS A 3 44.40 10.85 -27.03
CA LYS A 3 45.52 11.20 -26.14
C LYS A 3 45.14 12.22 -25.06
N TRP A 4 44.68 11.69 -23.94
CA TRP A 4 44.96 12.27 -22.62
C TRP A 4 45.66 11.18 -21.82
N LEU A 5 46.94 10.96 -22.15
CA LEU A 5 48.10 11.41 -21.38
C LEU A 5 48.21 10.70 -20.02
N ARG A 6 48.94 9.58 -20.09
CA ARG A 6 49.77 9.03 -19.04
C ARG A 6 50.89 9.99 -18.64
N ASN A 7 51.50 9.68 -17.49
CA ASN A 7 52.79 10.12 -16.93
C ASN A 7 52.60 11.09 -15.75
N LEU A 8 53.22 10.97 -14.57
CA LEU A 8 54.28 10.18 -13.94
C LEU A 8 53.98 10.31 -12.40
N SER A 9 54.37 9.43 -11.48
CA SER A 9 55.76 9.11 -11.14
C SER A 9 55.86 7.93 -10.18
N THR A 10 56.95 7.22 -10.35
CA THR A 10 57.49 6.03 -9.69
C THR A 10 58.04 6.25 -8.27
N ARG A 11 58.05 5.13 -7.51
CA ARG A 11 59.05 4.67 -6.51
C ARG A 11 59.07 5.31 -5.11
N SER A 12 58.70 4.50 -4.11
CA SER A 12 59.51 4.27 -2.88
C SER A 12 58.98 3.00 -2.19
N LEU A 13 59.72 1.88 -2.30
CA LEU A 13 60.58 1.30 -1.25
C LEU A 13 59.82 0.61 -0.10
N LEU A 14 59.82 -0.73 -0.19
CA LEU A 14 59.98 -1.72 0.88
C LEU A 14 60.10 -1.17 2.31
N THR A 15 59.20 -1.61 3.18
CA THR A 15 59.58 -2.10 4.52
C THR A 15 58.51 -3.06 5.02
N VAL A 16 58.88 -4.34 5.07
CA VAL A 16 58.21 -5.38 5.83
C VAL A 16 58.53 -5.12 7.29
N LEU A 17 57.51 -4.94 8.13
CA LEU A 17 57.65 -5.03 9.58
C LEU A 17 56.61 -6.02 10.09
N ILE A 18 57.11 -7.23 10.33
CA ILE A 18 56.47 -8.27 11.11
C ILE A 18 56.49 -7.79 12.57
N VAL A 19 55.33 -7.71 13.22
CA VAL A 19 55.22 -7.74 14.67
C VAL A 19 54.28 -8.86 15.05
N SER A 20 54.85 -9.88 15.69
CA SER A 20 54.21 -11.04 16.27
C SER A 20 53.64 -10.71 17.66
N VAL A 21 52.34 -11.03 17.83
CA VAL A 21 51.66 -11.68 18.98
C VAL A 21 52.06 -11.25 20.41
N SER A 22 51.10 -10.70 21.17
CA SER A 22 50.54 -11.36 22.38
C SER A 22 49.37 -10.57 22.98
N ALA A 23 48.37 -11.33 23.42
CA ALA A 23 47.05 -10.90 23.88
C ALA A 23 47.06 -10.19 25.24
N VAL A 24 46.19 -9.19 25.40
CA VAL A 24 45.53 -8.89 26.68
C VAL A 24 44.07 -8.54 26.39
N ALA A 25 43.20 -9.22 27.11
CA ALA A 25 41.76 -9.10 27.07
C ALA A 25 41.27 -7.68 27.39
N SER A 26 40.32 -7.21 26.60
CA SER A 26 39.20 -6.42 27.10
C SER A 26 38.02 -6.73 26.20
N ALA A 27 37.07 -7.48 26.76
CA ALA A 27 35.77 -7.72 26.16
C ALA A 27 34.98 -6.42 26.22
N GLU A 28 35.31 -5.48 25.33
CA GLU A 28 34.38 -4.43 24.94
C GLU A 28 33.44 -5.09 23.95
N THR A 29 32.22 -5.35 24.41
CA THR A 29 31.10 -5.76 23.57
C THR A 29 30.81 -4.61 22.61
N VAL A 30 31.54 -4.59 21.49
CA VAL A 30 31.12 -3.88 20.30
C VAL A 30 29.81 -4.54 19.91
N LEU A 31 28.70 -3.91 20.28
CA LEU A 31 27.41 -4.11 19.66
C LEU A 31 27.66 -3.93 18.16
N GLU A 32 27.91 -5.03 17.46
CA GLU A 32 28.04 -5.06 16.01
C GLU A 32 26.75 -4.48 15.44
N GLN A 33 26.80 -3.19 15.07
CA GLN A 33 25.83 -2.65 14.15
C GLN A 33 25.87 -3.56 12.92
N PRO A 34 24.71 -4.11 12.50
CA PRO A 34 24.69 -4.96 11.33
C PRO A 34 25.32 -4.17 10.17
N PRO A 35 26.14 -4.83 9.34
CA PRO A 35 26.83 -4.13 8.27
C PRO A 35 25.79 -3.41 7.41
N VAL A 36 26.06 -2.16 7.02
CA VAL A 36 25.16 -1.25 6.28
C VAL A 36 24.47 -1.91 5.07
N THR A 37 25.08 -2.97 4.52
CA THR A 37 24.56 -3.81 3.43
C THR A 37 23.46 -4.81 3.83
N GLN A 38 23.39 -5.25 5.09
CA GLN A 38 22.30 -6.07 5.62
C GLN A 38 21.08 -5.23 6.00
N GLU A 39 21.28 -4.06 6.61
CA GLU A 39 20.18 -3.12 6.93
C GLU A 39 19.42 -2.70 5.67
N THR A 40 20.15 -2.31 4.62
CA THR A 40 19.55 -1.94 3.32
C THR A 40 18.80 -3.11 2.64
N LYS A 41 19.25 -4.36 2.81
CA LYS A 41 18.53 -5.54 2.28
C LYS A 41 17.24 -5.82 3.05
N ALA A 42 17.27 -5.72 4.37
CA ALA A 42 16.09 -5.90 5.21
C ALA A 42 15.03 -4.83 4.89
N GLU A 43 15.43 -3.57 4.78
CA GLU A 43 14.55 -2.45 4.42
C GLU A 43 13.93 -2.60 3.02
N LEU A 44 14.71 -3.03 2.03
CA LEU A 44 14.20 -3.30 0.68
C LEU A 44 13.20 -4.46 0.67
N THR A 45 13.40 -5.46 1.51
CA THR A 45 12.49 -6.61 1.65
C THR A 45 11.16 -6.18 2.28
N GLU A 46 11.20 -5.37 3.33
CA GLU A 46 10.01 -4.80 3.98
C GLU A 46 9.20 -3.94 2.99
N LEU A 47 9.85 -3.03 2.26
CA LEU A 47 9.20 -2.20 1.24
C LEU A 47 8.54 -3.05 0.13
N ARG A 48 9.18 -4.13 -0.31
CA ARG A 48 8.60 -5.06 -1.28
C ARG A 48 7.37 -5.77 -0.71
N GLY A 49 7.43 -6.18 0.57
CA GLY A 49 6.29 -6.78 1.27
C GLY A 49 5.10 -5.83 1.35
N GLN A 50 5.32 -4.59 1.76
CA GLN A 50 4.28 -3.55 1.82
C GLN A 50 3.67 -3.28 0.43
N LEU A 51 4.50 -3.20 -0.61
CA LEU A 51 4.02 -3.01 -1.99
C LEU A 51 3.16 -4.19 -2.46
N GLY A 52 3.55 -5.43 -2.15
CA GLY A 52 2.76 -6.62 -2.44
C GLY A 52 1.39 -6.59 -1.76
N SER A 53 1.39 -6.26 -0.46
CA SER A 53 0.18 -6.07 0.34
C SER A 53 -0.74 -4.97 -0.23
N ILE A 54 -0.20 -3.82 -0.63
CA ILE A 54 -0.96 -2.74 -1.29
C ILE A 54 -1.59 -3.24 -2.60
N LYS A 55 -0.83 -3.92 -3.46
CA LYS A 55 -1.35 -4.45 -4.74
C LYS A 55 -2.50 -5.43 -4.53
N GLN A 56 -2.38 -6.31 -3.53
CA GLN A 56 -3.45 -7.25 -3.19
C GLN A 56 -4.71 -6.50 -2.72
N LYS A 57 -4.57 -5.51 -1.83
CA LYS A 57 -5.69 -4.66 -1.41
C LYS A 57 -6.34 -3.94 -2.59
N GLU A 58 -5.56 -3.39 -3.52
CA GLU A 58 -6.09 -2.75 -4.73
C GLU A 58 -6.83 -3.70 -5.66
N HIS A 59 -6.40 -4.96 -5.75
CA HIS A 59 -7.13 -5.98 -6.48
C HIS A 59 -8.49 -6.26 -5.82
N HIS A 60 -8.53 -6.45 -4.50
CA HIS A 60 -9.78 -6.65 -3.77
C HIS A 60 -10.72 -5.45 -3.85
N ILE A 61 -10.20 -4.23 -3.78
CA ILE A 61 -10.98 -3.00 -3.96
C ILE A 61 -11.67 -3.00 -5.34
N ARG A 62 -10.95 -3.36 -6.40
CA ARG A 62 -11.53 -3.46 -7.75
C ARG A 62 -12.62 -4.52 -7.81
N GLN A 63 -12.37 -5.70 -7.26
CA GLN A 63 -13.36 -6.79 -7.22
C GLN A 63 -14.65 -6.38 -6.48
N LEU A 64 -14.54 -5.79 -5.29
CA LEU A 64 -15.68 -5.30 -4.53
C LEU A 64 -16.46 -4.22 -5.28
N ASN A 65 -15.76 -3.30 -5.96
CA ASN A 65 -16.43 -2.28 -6.78
C ASN A 65 -17.22 -2.88 -7.93
N HIS A 66 -16.72 -3.93 -8.59
CA HIS A 66 -17.46 -4.64 -9.64
C HIS A 66 -18.71 -5.31 -9.05
N GLN A 67 -18.55 -6.09 -7.98
CA GLN A 67 -19.66 -6.78 -7.32
C GLN A 67 -20.75 -5.82 -6.83
N MET A 68 -20.36 -4.67 -6.26
CA MET A 68 -21.33 -3.65 -5.82
C MET A 68 -22.04 -2.98 -7.00
N ARG A 69 -21.39 -2.80 -8.14
CA ARG A 69 -22.05 -2.27 -9.34
C ARG A 69 -23.12 -3.25 -9.82
N ASP A 70 -22.78 -4.53 -9.91
CA ASP A 70 -23.69 -5.58 -10.37
C ASP A 70 -24.91 -5.68 -9.44
N ASN A 71 -24.66 -5.77 -8.12
CA ASN A 71 -25.74 -5.79 -7.12
C ASN A 71 -26.63 -4.54 -7.18
N ARG A 72 -26.05 -3.36 -7.44
CA ARG A 72 -26.82 -2.11 -7.56
C ARG A 72 -27.66 -2.08 -8.83
N TYR A 73 -27.17 -2.63 -9.94
CA TYR A 73 -27.96 -2.76 -11.16
C TYR A 73 -29.15 -3.69 -10.96
N GLU A 74 -28.92 -4.84 -10.33
CA GLU A 74 -29.99 -5.78 -10.02
C GLU A 74 -31.02 -5.17 -9.06
N LEU A 75 -30.57 -4.51 -7.99
CA LEU A 75 -31.47 -3.84 -7.05
C LEU A 75 -32.35 -2.82 -7.76
N ARG A 76 -31.77 -2.02 -8.66
CA ARG A 76 -32.52 -1.05 -9.46
C ARG A 76 -33.55 -1.74 -10.35
N GLN A 77 -33.20 -2.87 -10.97
CA GLN A 77 -34.10 -3.61 -11.83
C GLN A 77 -35.30 -4.17 -11.03
N LEU A 78 -35.04 -4.84 -9.91
CA LEU A 78 -36.11 -5.38 -9.04
C LEU A 78 -37.05 -4.29 -8.54
N LEU A 79 -36.49 -3.13 -8.17
CA LEU A 79 -37.28 -1.99 -7.75
C LEU A 79 -38.11 -1.38 -8.89
N HIS A 80 -37.57 -1.35 -10.11
CA HIS A 80 -38.31 -0.89 -11.29
C HIS A 80 -39.49 -1.83 -11.60
N ASP A 81 -39.23 -3.13 -11.61
CA ASP A 81 -40.23 -4.15 -11.94
C ASP A 81 -41.32 -4.25 -10.86
N GLY A 82 -40.98 -4.02 -9.59
CA GLY A 82 -41.92 -4.10 -8.46
C GLY A 82 -42.91 -2.92 -8.34
N GLY A 83 -42.63 -1.75 -8.95
CA GLY A 83 -43.54 -0.60 -9.01
C GLY A 83 -43.95 0.05 -7.67
N ASP A 84 -43.56 -0.51 -6.52
CA ASP A 84 -43.96 -0.05 -5.19
C ASP A 84 -43.12 1.13 -4.69
N LYS A 85 -43.67 2.35 -4.79
CA LYS A 85 -43.03 3.58 -4.31
C LYS A 85 -42.72 3.57 -2.81
N GLY A 86 -43.48 2.84 -1.99
CA GLY A 86 -43.21 2.67 -0.56
C GLY A 86 -41.93 1.87 -0.31
N LEU A 87 -41.77 0.77 -1.04
CA LEU A 87 -40.54 -0.05 -1.02
C LEU A 87 -39.31 0.75 -1.45
N HIS A 88 -39.42 1.58 -2.49
CA HIS A 88 -38.33 2.46 -2.93
C HIS A 88 -37.84 3.40 -1.82
N ALA A 89 -38.77 4.05 -1.12
CA ALA A 89 -38.44 4.98 -0.03
C ALA A 89 -37.76 4.25 1.14
N GLN A 90 -38.26 3.07 1.51
CA GLN A 90 -37.64 2.24 2.53
C GLN A 90 -36.23 1.80 2.14
N VAL A 91 -36.04 1.33 0.90
CA VAL A 91 -34.73 0.89 0.40
C VAL A 91 -33.72 2.04 0.40
N GLU A 92 -34.13 3.24 -0.02
CA GLU A 92 -33.24 4.41 -0.01
C GLU A 92 -32.83 4.79 1.43
N GLN A 93 -33.74 4.67 2.41
CA GLN A 93 -33.43 4.86 3.81
C GLN A 93 -32.40 3.82 4.31
N GLU A 94 -32.58 2.55 3.95
CA GLU A 94 -31.65 1.48 4.31
C GLU A 94 -30.26 1.66 3.64
N LEU A 95 -30.20 2.25 2.44
CA LEU A 95 -28.96 2.50 1.70
C LEU A 95 -28.19 3.76 2.17
N GLN A 96 -28.70 4.55 3.11
CA GLN A 96 -27.98 5.73 3.60
C GLN A 96 -26.59 5.39 4.17
N SER A 97 -26.48 4.28 4.91
CA SER A 97 -25.20 3.84 5.48
C SER A 97 -24.24 3.36 4.40
N PHE A 98 -24.75 2.67 3.38
CA PHE A 98 -24.00 2.30 2.18
C PHE A 98 -23.41 3.53 1.48
N HIS A 99 -24.23 4.55 1.23
CA HIS A 99 -23.80 5.79 0.58
C HIS A 99 -22.74 6.54 1.41
N LYS A 100 -22.92 6.64 2.72
CA LYS A 100 -21.92 7.26 3.63
C LYS A 100 -20.57 6.54 3.58
N ARG A 101 -20.59 5.20 3.59
CA ARG A 101 -19.36 4.37 3.53
C ARG A 101 -18.68 4.47 2.17
N LEU A 102 -19.43 4.46 1.06
CA LEU A 102 -18.88 4.69 -0.28
C LEU A 102 -18.21 6.06 -0.41
N ASN A 103 -18.87 7.11 0.09
CA ASN A 103 -18.30 8.46 0.07
C ASN A 103 -17.00 8.53 0.89
N SER A 104 -16.99 7.92 2.08
CA SER A 104 -15.79 7.84 2.92
C SER A 104 -14.66 7.07 2.22
N ALA A 105 -14.97 5.93 1.58
CA ALA A 105 -14.00 5.15 0.82
C ALA A 105 -13.44 5.94 -0.39
N TYR A 106 -14.28 6.75 -1.03
CA TYR A 106 -13.86 7.62 -2.14
C TYR A 106 -12.89 8.72 -1.68
N VAL A 107 -13.14 9.33 -0.52
CA VAL A 107 -12.21 10.31 0.07
C VAL A 107 -10.86 9.66 0.33
N LEU A 108 -10.83 8.46 0.93
CA LEU A 108 -9.58 7.72 1.15
C LEU A 108 -8.89 7.33 -0.16
N HIS A 109 -9.65 7.00 -1.21
CA HIS A 109 -9.08 6.75 -2.54
C HIS A 109 -8.32 7.97 -3.06
N LYS A 110 -8.92 9.17 -3.00
CA LYS A 110 -8.28 10.42 -3.44
C LYS A 110 -7.03 10.74 -2.64
N GLN A 111 -7.07 10.56 -1.32
CA GLN A 111 -5.89 10.70 -0.46
C GLN A 111 -4.80 9.72 -0.87
N GLY A 112 -5.15 8.46 -1.14
CA GLY A 112 -4.21 7.43 -1.61
C GLY A 112 -3.56 7.77 -2.96
N GLU A 113 -4.32 8.33 -3.91
CA GLU A 113 -3.77 8.77 -5.20
C GLU A 113 -2.80 9.97 -5.05
N ALA A 114 -3.11 10.90 -4.16
CA ALA A 114 -2.17 11.98 -3.83
C ALA A 114 -0.87 11.44 -3.20
N LEU A 115 -1.00 10.44 -2.31
CA LEU A 115 0.15 9.81 -1.66
C LEU A 115 1.02 9.03 -2.66
N LYS A 116 0.43 8.33 -3.64
CA LYS A 116 1.17 7.68 -4.73
C LYS A 116 2.05 8.66 -5.51
N LYS A 117 1.56 9.88 -5.77
CA LYS A 117 2.37 10.93 -6.42
C LYS A 117 3.58 11.32 -5.55
N LYS A 118 3.39 11.44 -4.23
CA LYS A 118 4.48 11.71 -3.29
C LYS A 118 5.50 10.56 -3.24
N ILE A 119 5.04 9.31 -3.26
CA ILE A 119 5.91 8.12 -3.32
C ILE A 119 6.75 8.15 -4.60
N GLN A 120 6.12 8.49 -5.74
CA GLN A 120 6.84 8.59 -7.01
C GLN A 120 7.92 9.68 -6.98
N ALA A 121 7.63 10.84 -6.37
CA ALA A 121 8.63 11.90 -6.18
C ALA A 121 9.79 11.45 -5.28
N ALA A 122 9.50 10.86 -4.11
CA ALA A 122 10.51 10.33 -3.20
C ALA A 122 11.38 9.23 -3.87
N ARG A 123 10.80 8.45 -4.79
CA ARG A 123 11.54 7.47 -5.59
C ARG A 123 12.54 8.12 -6.54
N SER A 124 12.16 9.22 -7.20
CA SER A 124 13.06 9.99 -8.06
C SER A 124 14.18 10.64 -7.27
N GLU A 125 13.91 11.09 -6.05
CA GLU A 125 14.88 11.69 -5.11
C GLU A 125 15.78 10.63 -4.43
N ARG A 126 15.48 9.34 -4.58
CA ARG A 126 16.14 8.22 -3.88
C ARG A 126 16.10 8.33 -2.35
N ASP A 127 15.08 8.99 -1.81
CA ASP A 127 14.88 9.15 -0.37
C ASP A 127 14.18 7.90 0.21
N LEU A 128 14.98 6.93 0.66
CA LEU A 128 14.50 5.65 1.17
C LEU A 128 13.68 5.79 2.46
N LYS A 129 14.05 6.73 3.34
CA LYS A 129 13.34 6.97 4.60
C LYS A 129 11.94 7.50 4.31
N ARG A 130 11.82 8.49 3.43
CA ARG A 130 10.54 9.05 3.00
C ARG A 130 9.70 8.04 2.23
N LEU A 131 10.32 7.22 1.38
CA LEU A 131 9.62 6.12 0.69
C LEU A 131 8.97 5.15 1.68
N ARG A 132 9.68 4.75 2.73
CA ARG A 132 9.14 3.86 3.77
C ARG A 132 7.95 4.47 4.49
N THR A 133 8.07 5.71 4.96
CA THR A 133 6.97 6.41 5.62
C THR A 133 5.74 6.52 4.73
N LEU A 134 5.92 7.00 3.49
CA LEU A 134 4.81 7.19 2.55
C LEU A 134 4.18 5.85 2.12
N THR A 135 4.97 4.80 1.95
CA THR A 135 4.45 3.47 1.60
C THR A 135 3.64 2.86 2.74
N GLY A 136 4.11 2.98 3.98
CA GLY A 136 3.36 2.54 5.15
C GLY A 136 2.05 3.32 5.34
N GLU A 137 2.05 4.63 5.09
CA GLU A 137 0.83 5.44 5.07
C GLU A 137 -0.15 4.98 3.98
N LEU A 138 0.36 4.66 2.78
CA LEU A 138 -0.48 4.17 1.68
C LEU A 138 -1.12 2.84 2.02
N GLU A 139 -0.35 1.93 2.63
CA GLU A 139 -0.86 0.64 3.07
C GLU A 139 -2.01 0.79 4.07
N ARG A 140 -1.84 1.67 5.08
CA ARG A 140 -2.88 1.97 6.07
C ARG A 140 -4.13 2.57 5.43
N LEU A 141 -3.98 3.53 4.51
CA LEU A 141 -5.10 4.14 3.79
C LEU A 141 -5.85 3.11 2.95
N LYS A 142 -5.13 2.24 2.22
CA LYS A 142 -5.75 1.17 1.43
C LYS A 142 -6.46 0.14 2.30
N GLY A 143 -5.92 -0.15 3.50
CA GLY A 143 -6.59 -0.98 4.49
C GLY A 143 -7.94 -0.40 4.93
N LYS A 144 -7.95 0.88 5.34
CA LYS A 144 -9.20 1.58 5.72
C LYS A 144 -10.19 1.69 4.56
N GLN A 145 -9.71 1.99 3.36
CA GLN A 145 -10.54 2.06 2.15
C GLN A 145 -11.20 0.71 1.87
N LEU A 146 -10.43 -0.38 1.92
CA LEU A 146 -10.94 -1.73 1.69
C LEU A 146 -12.01 -2.11 2.71
N GLU A 147 -11.82 -1.77 3.98
CA GLU A 147 -12.77 -2.08 5.04
C GLU A 147 -14.11 -1.35 4.87
N LEU A 148 -14.06 -0.05 4.53
CA LEU A 148 -15.27 0.71 4.20
C LEU A 148 -16.03 0.10 3.02
N LEU A 149 -15.32 -0.37 1.99
CA LEU A 149 -15.94 -1.01 0.83
C LEU A 149 -16.52 -2.38 1.16
N ARG A 150 -15.92 -3.15 2.07
CA ARG A 150 -16.50 -4.42 2.55
C ARG A 150 -17.82 -4.19 3.28
N MET A 151 -17.84 -3.24 4.21
CA MET A 151 -19.07 -2.89 4.93
C MET A 151 -20.14 -2.36 3.98
N ALA A 152 -19.78 -1.46 3.05
CA ALA A 152 -20.71 -0.98 2.02
C ALA A 152 -21.27 -2.14 1.17
N HIS A 153 -20.41 -3.08 0.75
CA HIS A 153 -20.85 -4.24 0.01
C HIS A 153 -21.83 -5.11 0.80
N GLN A 154 -21.59 -5.31 2.10
CA GLN A 154 -22.49 -6.04 3.01
C GLN A 154 -23.85 -5.34 3.15
N ASP A 155 -23.87 -4.02 3.35
CA ASP A 155 -25.11 -3.25 3.42
C ASP A 155 -25.96 -3.47 2.16
N LEU A 156 -25.34 -3.25 0.98
CA LEU A 156 -26.02 -3.37 -0.31
C LEU A 156 -26.53 -4.79 -0.55
N LYS A 157 -25.71 -5.80 -0.24
CA LYS A 157 -26.11 -7.20 -0.37
C LYS A 157 -27.29 -7.54 0.54
N GLY A 158 -27.28 -7.04 1.78
CA GLY A 158 -28.37 -7.23 2.74
C GLY A 158 -29.69 -6.63 2.24
N VAL A 159 -29.64 -5.41 1.70
CA VAL A 159 -30.80 -4.75 1.09
C VAL A 159 -31.30 -5.53 -0.14
N LEU A 160 -30.39 -5.93 -1.04
CA LEU A 160 -30.75 -6.70 -2.23
C LEU A 160 -31.46 -8.00 -1.89
N GLU A 161 -30.97 -8.75 -0.90
CA GLU A 161 -31.63 -9.99 -0.46
C GLU A 161 -33.03 -9.76 0.12
N ARG A 162 -33.25 -8.65 0.84
CA ARG A 162 -34.59 -8.29 1.33
C ARG A 162 -35.55 -7.97 0.18
N VAL A 163 -35.09 -7.17 -0.80
CA VAL A 163 -35.90 -6.84 -1.98
C VAL A 163 -36.21 -8.08 -2.81
N ARG A 164 -35.23 -8.96 -3.03
CA ARG A 164 -35.45 -10.26 -3.71
C ARG A 164 -36.54 -11.09 -3.05
N LYS A 165 -36.64 -11.07 -1.71
CA LYS A 165 -37.68 -11.79 -0.97
C LYS A 165 -39.05 -11.12 -1.04
N HIS A 166 -39.08 -9.80 -1.21
CA HIS A 166 -40.33 -9.04 -1.28
C HIS A 166 -40.98 -9.10 -2.67
N VAL A 167 -40.17 -9.15 -3.72
CA VAL A 167 -40.64 -9.18 -5.12
C VAL A 167 -40.96 -10.60 -5.62
N ARG A 168 -40.53 -11.64 -4.89
CA ARG A 168 -40.89 -13.05 -5.17
C ARG A 168 -42.21 -13.42 -4.51
#